data_AF-A0ABC9YPE5-F1
#
_entry.id   AF-A0ABC9YPE5-F1
#
_cell.length_a   1.000
_cell.length_b   1.000
_cell.length_c   1.000
_cell.angle_alpha   90.00
_cell.angle_beta   90.00
_cell.angle_gamma   90.00
#
_symmetry.space_group_name_H-M   'P 1'
#
loop_
_entity.id
_entity.type
_entity.pdbx_description
1 polymer ?
#
loop_
_entity_poly.entity_id
_entity_poly.type
_entity_poly.pdbx_seq_one_letter_code
_entity_poly.pdbx_strand_id
1 'polypeptide(L)' 'MKELPETGKWYKSSRSDAARQCVEIYLGDGRVGVRDSKSAGCGPELWFSDADWRSFLASRIWDR' A
#
# COMPACT_ATOMS: atom_id res chain seq x y z
N MET A 1 -11.49 -16.27 4.99
CA MET A 1 -11.72 -14.88 5.46
C MET A 1 -10.44 -14.11 5.12
N LYS A 2 -10.51 -12.98 4.38
CA LYS A 2 -9.31 -12.17 4.15
C LYS A 2 -9.15 -11.27 5.37
N GLU A 3 -8.09 -11.47 6.14
CA GLU A 3 -7.73 -10.58 7.24
C GLU A 3 -7.62 -9.15 6.69
N LEU A 4 -8.28 -8.23 7.39
CA LEU A 4 -8.12 -6.81 7.12
C LEU A 4 -6.72 -6.39 7.59
N PRO A 5 -6.07 -5.47 6.88
CA PRO A 5 -4.75 -5.01 7.27
C PRO A 5 -4.76 -4.38 8.67
N GLU A 6 -3.80 -4.75 9.49
CA GLU A 6 -3.59 -4.13 10.79
C GLU A 6 -3.18 -2.66 10.59
N THR A 7 -3.91 -1.75 11.25
CA THR A 7 -3.56 -0.34 11.27
C THR A 7 -2.24 -0.13 11.99
N GLY A 8 -1.39 0.76 11.48
CA GLY A 8 -0.10 1.07 12.10
C GLY A 8 1.03 0.10 11.75
N LYS A 9 0.82 -0.81 10.79
CA LYS A 9 1.86 -1.74 10.32
C LYS A 9 1.89 -1.84 8.80
N TRP A 10 3.08 -2.17 8.29
CA TRP A 10 3.26 -2.53 6.89
C TRP A 10 2.66 -3.89 6.62
N TYR A 11 1.85 -3.99 5.56
CA TYR A 11 1.29 -5.24 5.11
C TYR A 11 1.43 -5.39 3.60
N LYS A 12 1.70 -6.62 3.17
CA LYS A 12 1.72 -6.99 1.77
C LYS A 12 0.32 -7.43 1.35
N SER A 13 -0.11 -6.99 0.16
CA SER A 13 -1.37 -7.45 -0.40
C SER A 13 -1.34 -8.97 -0.64
N SER A 14 -2.39 -9.66 -0.25
CA SER A 14 -2.61 -11.07 -0.59
C SER A 14 -2.85 -11.31 -2.10
N ARG A 15 -2.92 -10.25 -2.91
CA ARG A 15 -2.99 -10.33 -4.38
C ARG A 15 -1.62 -10.17 -5.06
N SER A 16 -0.54 -9.99 -4.29
CA SER A 16 0.83 -9.90 -4.81
C SER A 16 1.43 -11.29 -4.94
N ASP A 17 1.58 -11.77 -6.17
CA ASP A 17 2.31 -13.01 -6.48
C ASP A 17 3.83 -12.75 -6.56
N ALA A 18 4.66 -13.78 -6.38
CA ALA A 18 6.11 -13.72 -6.47
C ALA A 18 6.60 -13.15 -7.82
N ALA A 19 5.82 -13.33 -8.89
CA ALA A 19 6.19 -12.89 -10.22
C ALA A 19 5.92 -11.39 -10.50
N ARG A 20 4.87 -10.76 -9.93
CA ARG A 20 4.47 -9.38 -10.30
C ARG A 20 3.74 -8.62 -9.16
N GLN A 21 3.91 -7.29 -9.16
CA GLN A 21 3.17 -6.30 -8.33
C GLN A 21 3.44 -6.39 -6.81
N CYS A 22 4.68 -6.14 -6.38
CA CYS A 22 5.12 -6.23 -4.98
C CYS A 22 5.21 -4.85 -4.31
N VAL A 23 4.09 -4.33 -3.82
CA VAL A 23 4.10 -3.18 -2.90
C VAL A 23 3.57 -3.58 -1.53
N GLU A 24 4.12 -2.98 -0.49
CA GLU A 24 3.55 -2.98 0.86
C GLU A 24 2.84 -1.66 1.11
N ILE A 25 1.77 -1.71 1.89
CA ILE A 25 0.98 -0.55 2.28
C ILE A 25 1.02 -0.42 3.80
N TYR A 26 1.07 0.82 4.28
CA TYR A 26 0.84 1.18 5.67
C TYR A 26 -0.44 2.03 5.74
N LEU A 27 -1.33 1.73 6.68
CA LEU A 27 -2.52 2.53 6.97
C LEU A 27 -2.51 2.91 8.45
N GLY A 28 -2.40 4.19 8.78
CA GLY A 28 -2.34 4.63 10.17
C GLY A 28 -2.04 6.12 10.28
N ASP A 29 -2.32 6.72 11.43
CA ASP A 29 -1.95 8.11 11.73
C ASP A 29 -2.43 9.16 10.70
N GLY A 30 -3.55 8.87 10.01
CA GLY A 30 -4.12 9.73 8.95
C GLY A 30 -3.29 9.79 7.67
N ARG A 31 -2.41 8.80 7.46
CA ARG A 31 -1.50 8.71 6.32
C ARG A 31 -1.48 7.31 5.73
N VAL A 32 -1.07 7.28 4.46
CA VAL A 32 -0.86 6.04 3.72
C VAL A 32 0.59 5.98 3.25
N GLY A 33 1.28 4.91 3.63
CA GLY A 33 2.64 4.61 3.17
C GLY A 33 2.61 3.58 2.04
N VAL A 34 3.46 3.75 1.03
CA VAL A 34 3.66 2.80 -0.07
C VAL A 34 5.15 2.57 -0.27
N ARG A 35 5.56 1.31 -0.33
CA ARG A 35 6.95 0.95 -0.61
C ARG A 35 7.08 -0.36 -1.38
N ASP A 36 8.25 -0.60 -1.96
CA ASP A 36 8.57 -1.85 -2.64
C ASP A 36 8.83 -2.98 -1.63
N SER A 37 8.09 -4.09 -1.75
CA SER A 37 8.24 -5.23 -0.83
C SER A 37 9.58 -5.95 -0.98
N LYS A 38 10.23 -5.87 -2.15
CA LYS A 38 11.48 -6.59 -2.44
C LYS A 38 12.68 -5.95 -1.76
N SER A 39 12.56 -4.69 -1.38
CA SER A 39 13.59 -3.93 -0.69
C SER A 39 13.73 -4.29 0.80
N ALA A 40 12.95 -5.27 1.30
CA ALA A 40 13.02 -5.79 2.67
C ALA A 40 12.96 -4.69 3.76
N GLY A 41 12.21 -3.62 3.52
CA GLY A 41 12.08 -2.48 4.44
C GLY A 41 13.21 -1.46 4.37
N CYS A 42 14.20 -1.65 3.50
CA CYS A 42 15.32 -0.71 3.29
C CYS A 42 15.13 0.20 2.05
N GLY A 43 13.99 0.08 1.36
CA GLY A 43 13.68 0.85 0.17
C GLY A 43 13.03 2.21 0.48
N PRO A 44 12.94 3.10 -0.51
CA PRO A 44 12.25 4.38 -0.36
C PRO A 44 10.76 4.19 -0.08
N GLU A 45 10.20 5.06 0.75
CA GLU A 45 8.79 5.08 1.13
C GLU A 45 8.11 6.33 0.59
N LEU A 46 6.95 6.16 -0.05
CA LEU A 46 6.08 7.25 -0.47
C LEU A 46 4.97 7.41 0.56
N TRP A 47 4.76 8.64 1.03
CA TRP A 47 3.76 8.95 2.05
C TRP A 47 2.71 9.91 1.49
N PHE A 48 1.45 9.57 1.68
CA PHE A 48 0.29 10.32 1.21
C PHE A 48 -0.63 10.66 2.39
N SER A 49 -1.37 11.75 2.26
CA SER A 49 -2.49 12.01 3.17
C SER A 49 -3.64 11.04 2.87
N ASP A 50 -4.51 10.82 3.85
CA ASP A 50 -5.75 10.06 3.65
C ASP A 50 -6.62 10.63 2.53
N ALA A 51 -6.64 11.96 2.37
CA ALA A 51 -7.44 12.64 1.35
C ALA A 51 -6.91 12.38 -0.07
N ASP A 52 -5.58 12.46 -0.25
CA ASP A 52 -4.95 12.19 -1.53
C ASP A 52 -5.11 10.72 -1.92
N TRP A 53 -4.93 9.81 -0.95
CA TRP A 53 -5.09 8.39 -1.19
C TRP A 53 -6.53 8.03 -1.59
N ARG A 54 -7.53 8.62 -0.93
CA ARG A 54 -8.95 8.45 -1.31
C ARG A 54 -9.24 9.03 -2.69
N SER A 55 -8.69 10.19 -3.02
CA SER A 55 -8.86 10.82 -4.33
C SER A 55 -8.23 9.98 -5.43
N PHE A 56 -7.03 9.43 -5.17
CA PHE A 56 -6.43 8.41 -6.02
C PHE A 56 -7.41 7.26 -6.19
N LEU A 57 -7.81 6.55 -5.13
CA LEU A 57 -8.74 5.40 -5.17
C LEU A 57 -10.12 5.66 -5.83
N ALA A 58 -10.58 6.92 -5.85
CA ALA A 58 -11.80 7.29 -6.57
C ALA A 58 -11.59 7.51 -8.08
N SER A 59 -10.39 7.95 -8.50
CA SER A 59 -10.09 8.29 -9.90
C SER A 59 -10.11 7.10 -10.86
N ARG A 60 -9.97 5.88 -10.35
CA ARG A 60 -9.85 4.62 -11.12
C ARG A 60 -8.73 4.61 -12.18
N ILE A 61 -7.72 5.47 -12.05
CA ILE A 61 -6.65 5.58 -13.07
C ILE A 61 -5.83 4.28 -13.25
N TRP A 62 -5.86 3.35 -12.28
CA TRP A 62 -5.23 2.03 -12.38
C TRP A 62 -6.06 0.98 -13.15
N ASP A 63 -7.29 1.28 -13.54
CA ASP A 63 -8.23 0.35 -14.20
C ASP A 63 -8.08 0.39 -15.73
N ARG A 64 -6.84 0.29 -16.23
CA ARG A 64 -6.51 0.26 -17.68
C ARG A 64 -6.22 -1.13 -18.19
#